data_AF-A0A351BM41-F1
#
_entry.id   AF-A0A351BM41-F1
#
_cell.length_a   1.000
_cell.length_b   1.000
_cell.length_c   1.000
_cell.angle_alpha   90.00
_cell.angle_beta   90.00
_cell.angle_gamma   90.00
#
_symmetry.space_group_name_H-M   'P 1'
#
loop_
_entity.id
_entity.type
_entity.pdbx_description
1 polymer ?
#
loop_
_entity_poly.entity_id
_entity_poly.type
_entity_poly.pdbx_seq_one_letter_code
_entity_poly.pdbx_strand_id
1 'polypeptide(L)'
;TASETATRDHLLAYLAFVALEFGALALALWPRLRHSRGILLFATLTLLLLPWLSFGPSNDLLLRASLASLVMLLLLTLSVLRSAGRPTLDLGYPWLIVLMLLIGAFTPFHEAARATMVPRWPPSYVQNLVEQQGGSFPPHYVARLDRPDMRLLLREPALTPDRERRRAASPGGQRER
;
A
#
# COMPACT_ATOMS: atom_id res chain seq x y z
N THR A 1 -29.66 4.16 -20.08
CA THR A 1 -30.21 3.83 -18.74
C THR A 1 -29.29 2.91 -17.96
N ALA A 2 -28.92 1.71 -18.45
CA ALA A 2 -28.04 0.79 -17.71
C ALA A 2 -26.57 1.26 -17.53
N SER A 3 -25.99 2.00 -18.49
CA SER A 3 -24.64 2.55 -18.34
C SER A 3 -24.59 3.71 -17.35
N GLU A 4 -25.63 4.55 -17.35
CA GLU A 4 -25.74 5.74 -16.49
C GLU A 4 -25.89 5.36 -15.01
N THR A 5 -26.67 4.31 -14.72
CA THR A 5 -26.76 3.73 -13.37
C THR A 5 -25.42 3.17 -12.90
N ALA A 6 -24.70 2.44 -13.77
CA ALA A 6 -23.39 1.88 -13.42
C ALA A 6 -22.35 2.98 -13.14
N THR A 7 -22.35 4.08 -13.90
CA THR A 7 -21.47 5.23 -13.64
C THR A 7 -21.80 5.90 -12.32
N ARG A 8 -23.09 6.07 -12.00
CA ARG A 8 -23.52 6.68 -10.73
C ARG A 8 -23.09 5.84 -9.54
N ASP A 9 -23.28 4.52 -9.61
CA ASP A 9 -22.91 3.60 -8.54
C ASP A 9 -21.39 3.58 -8.32
N HIS A 10 -20.61 3.64 -9.41
CA HIS A 10 -19.16 3.73 -9.33
C HIS A 10 -18.69 5.05 -8.68
N LEU A 11 -19.31 6.17 -9.03
CA LEU A 11 -19.02 7.47 -8.42
C LEU A 11 -19.38 7.49 -6.92
N LEU A 12 -20.53 6.93 -6.54
CA LEU A 12 -20.93 6.83 -5.13
C LEU A 12 -19.97 5.96 -4.33
N ALA A 13 -19.56 4.81 -4.88
CA ALA A 13 -18.57 3.94 -4.26
C ALA A 13 -17.22 4.65 -4.09
N TYR A 14 -16.78 5.40 -5.11
CA TYR A 14 -15.56 6.19 -5.05
C TYR A 14 -15.63 7.29 -3.99
N LEU A 15 -16.73 8.04 -3.94
CA LEU A 15 -16.92 9.09 -2.93
C LEU A 15 -17.00 8.51 -1.52
N ALA A 16 -17.66 7.37 -1.35
CA ALA A 16 -17.71 6.66 -0.07
C ALA A 16 -16.30 6.20 0.36
N PHE A 17 -15.53 5.62 -0.56
CA PHE A 17 -14.14 5.25 -0.33
C PHE A 17 -13.31 6.46 0.11
N VAL A 18 -13.34 7.56 -0.66
CA VAL A 18 -12.62 8.80 -0.33
C VAL A 18 -13.01 9.31 1.05
N ALA A 19 -14.31 9.38 1.35
CA ALA A 19 -14.81 9.88 2.61
C ALA A 19 -14.33 9.03 3.81
N LEU A 20 -14.39 7.70 3.68
CA LEU A 20 -14.04 6.78 4.75
C LEU A 20 -12.53 6.63 4.96
N GLU A 21 -11.74 6.58 3.89
CA GLU A 21 -10.31 6.27 3.97
C GLU A 21 -9.46 7.46 4.45
N PHE A 22 -9.70 8.66 3.93
CA PHE A 22 -8.86 9.81 4.27
C PHE A 22 -9.60 11.16 4.30
N GLY A 23 -10.70 11.28 3.56
CA GLY A 23 -11.43 12.53 3.37
C GLY A 23 -12.02 13.06 4.67
N ALA A 24 -12.74 12.23 5.43
CA ALA A 24 -13.33 12.66 6.69
C ALA A 24 -12.24 13.02 7.73
N LEU A 25 -11.10 12.31 7.74
CA LEU A 25 -9.97 12.62 8.63
C LEU A 25 -9.35 13.98 8.24
N ALA A 26 -9.15 14.22 6.94
CA ALA A 26 -8.65 15.49 6.43
C ALA A 26 -9.56 16.66 6.80
N LEU A 27 -10.89 16.49 6.68
CA LEU A 27 -11.87 17.48 7.10
C LEU A 27 -11.82 17.74 8.63
N ALA A 28 -11.67 16.70 9.44
CA ALA A 28 -11.55 16.83 10.89
C ALA A 28 -10.25 17.56 11.30
N LEU A 29 -9.17 17.42 10.53
CA LEU A 29 -7.89 18.11 10.74
C LEU A 29 -7.94 19.58 10.32
N TRP A 30 -8.70 19.92 9.28
CA TRP A 30 -8.76 21.26 8.69
C TRP A 30 -8.92 22.42 9.70
N PRO A 31 -9.91 22.42 10.61
CA PRO A 31 -10.09 23.52 11.57
C PRO A 31 -8.99 23.57 12.63
N ARG A 32 -8.29 22.44 12.87
CA ARG A 32 -7.26 22.32 13.91
C ARG A 32 -5.86 22.71 13.41
N LEU A 33 -5.65 22.72 12.10
CA LEU A 33 -4.41 23.17 11.47
C LEU A 33 -4.52 24.66 11.11
N ARG A 34 -3.71 25.51 11.75
CA ARG A 34 -3.62 26.95 11.39
C ARG A 34 -2.57 27.23 10.32
N HIS A 35 -1.36 26.69 10.47
CA HIS A 35 -0.22 27.01 9.61
C HIS A 35 0.06 25.94 8.53
N SER A 36 -0.45 24.71 8.69
CA SER A 36 -0.10 23.57 7.82
C SER A 36 -1.21 23.16 6.86
N ARG A 37 -2.17 24.06 6.56
CA ARG A 37 -3.31 23.77 5.67
C ARG A 37 -2.88 23.46 4.24
N GLY A 38 -1.82 24.11 3.75
CA GLY A 38 -1.27 23.85 2.42
C GLY A 38 -0.76 22.42 2.27
N ILE A 39 -0.10 21.90 3.31
CA ILE A 39 0.38 20.51 3.34
C ILE A 39 -0.79 19.53 3.33
N LEU A 40 -1.82 19.80 4.14
CA LEU A 40 -3.03 18.98 4.16
C LEU A 40 -3.69 18.94 2.78
N LEU A 41 -3.88 20.10 2.13
CA LEU A 41 -4.44 20.18 0.78
C LEU A 41 -3.62 19.37 -0.22
N PHE A 42 -2.30 19.54 -0.23
CA PHE A 42 -1.46 18.86 -1.20
C PHE A 42 -1.52 17.33 -1.03
N ALA A 43 -1.48 16.84 0.21
CA ALA A 43 -1.59 15.43 0.51
C ALA A 43 -2.98 14.86 0.14
N THR A 44 -4.06 15.56 0.48
CA THR A 44 -5.44 15.15 0.13
C THR A 44 -5.68 15.19 -1.38
N LEU A 45 -5.21 16.22 -2.08
CA LEU A 45 -5.32 16.32 -3.54
C LEU A 45 -4.52 15.21 -4.23
N THR A 46 -3.31 14.91 -3.75
CA THR A 46 -2.52 13.81 -4.30
C THR A 46 -3.28 12.48 -4.17
N LEU A 47 -3.89 12.19 -3.02
CA LEU A 47 -4.72 11.00 -2.80
C LEU A 47 -5.98 10.97 -3.68
N LEU A 48 -6.60 12.11 -3.94
CA LEU A 48 -7.75 12.23 -4.84
C LEU A 48 -7.38 11.99 -6.31
N LEU A 49 -6.21 12.48 -6.75
CA LEU A 49 -5.78 12.40 -8.15
C LEU A 49 -5.15 11.05 -8.51
N LEU A 50 -4.55 10.36 -7.54
CA LEU A 50 -3.86 9.07 -7.74
C LEU A 50 -4.68 8.00 -8.47
N PRO A 51 -5.97 7.79 -8.18
CA PRO A 51 -6.83 6.83 -8.89
C PRO A 51 -6.97 7.09 -10.39
N TRP A 52 -6.80 8.33 -10.84
CA TRP A 52 -6.87 8.67 -12.26
C TRP A 52 -5.55 8.49 -13.01
N LEU A 53 -4.46 8.25 -12.28
CA LEU A 53 -3.13 8.02 -12.83
C LEU A 53 -2.82 6.53 -12.72
N SER A 54 -2.84 5.82 -13.85
CA SER A 54 -2.49 4.40 -13.91
C SER A 54 -1.09 4.25 -14.52
N PHE A 55 -0.10 3.93 -13.69
CA PHE A 55 1.26 3.65 -14.15
C PHE A 55 1.73 2.27 -13.67
N GLY A 56 2.07 1.41 -14.64
CA GLY A 56 2.54 0.06 -14.39
C GLY A 56 1.44 -0.98 -14.17
N PRO A 57 1.78 -2.29 -14.20
CA PRO A 57 0.86 -3.37 -13.85
C PRO A 57 0.31 -3.14 -12.44
N SER A 58 -0.96 -3.47 -12.18
CA SER A 58 -1.62 -3.28 -10.87
C SER A 58 -1.57 -1.86 -10.24
N ASN A 59 -1.19 -0.83 -11.00
CA ASN A 59 -1.03 0.56 -10.54
C ASN A 59 -0.03 0.74 -9.37
N ASP A 60 1.21 0.32 -9.59
CA ASP A 60 2.32 0.48 -8.64
C ASP A 60 2.55 1.91 -8.17
N LEU A 61 2.28 2.90 -9.04
CA LEU A 61 2.40 4.31 -8.70
C LEU A 61 1.38 4.71 -7.63
N LEU A 62 0.14 4.20 -7.70
CA LEU A 62 -0.87 4.42 -6.67
C LEU A 62 -0.37 3.92 -5.30
N LEU A 63 0.21 2.73 -5.25
CA LEU A 63 0.73 2.15 -4.01
C LEU A 63 1.90 2.96 -3.43
N ARG A 64 2.86 3.37 -4.26
CA ARG A 64 4.08 4.04 -3.79
C ARG A 64 3.87 5.52 -3.49
N ALA A 65 3.13 6.23 -4.34
CA ALA A 65 2.92 7.67 -4.18
C ALA A 65 1.85 8.00 -3.11
N SER A 66 0.88 7.11 -2.87
CA SER A 66 -0.08 7.29 -1.77
C SER A 66 0.61 7.27 -0.40
N LEU A 67 1.66 6.47 -0.22
CA LEU A 67 2.39 6.35 1.03
C LEU A 67 2.94 7.71 1.50
N ALA A 68 3.57 8.47 0.61
CA ALA A 68 4.09 9.79 0.96
C ALA A 68 3.00 10.73 1.48
N SER A 69 1.84 10.74 0.83
CA SER A 69 0.68 11.56 1.23
C SER A 69 0.06 11.08 2.54
N LEU A 70 -0.08 9.78 2.74
CA LEU A 70 -0.57 9.18 3.98
C LEU A 70 0.36 9.47 5.16
N VAL A 71 1.68 9.43 4.95
CA VAL A 71 2.67 9.82 5.97
C VAL A 71 2.49 11.29 6.37
N MET A 72 2.24 12.18 5.41
CA MET A 72 1.95 13.58 5.75
C MET A 72 0.66 13.72 6.56
N LEU A 73 -0.40 12.99 6.21
CA LEU A 73 -1.63 12.95 7.03
C LEU A 73 -1.36 12.44 8.45
N LEU A 74 -0.54 11.40 8.59
CA LEU A 74 -0.11 10.87 9.90
C LEU A 74 0.63 11.95 10.71
N LEU A 75 1.62 12.62 10.13
CA LEU A 75 2.39 13.66 10.81
C LEU A 75 1.52 14.85 11.25
N LEU A 76 0.59 15.28 10.39
CA LEU A 76 -0.37 16.33 10.72
C LEU A 76 -1.30 15.89 11.86
N THR A 77 -1.79 14.65 11.81
CA THR A 77 -2.62 14.06 12.87
C THR A 77 -1.89 14.03 14.21
N LEU A 78 -0.62 13.58 14.22
CA LEU A 78 0.23 13.59 15.40
C LEU A 78 0.47 15.02 15.92
N SER A 79 0.67 15.99 15.03
CA SER A 79 0.86 17.39 15.43
C SER A 79 -0.36 17.93 16.19
N VAL A 80 -1.57 17.60 15.74
CA VAL A 80 -2.84 17.98 16.39
C VAL A 80 -3.00 17.27 17.73
N LEU A 81 -2.78 15.96 17.78
CA LEU A 81 -2.88 15.17 19.02
C LEU A 81 -1.88 15.64 20.09
N ARG A 82 -0.62 15.91 19.71
CA ARG A 82 0.41 16.42 20.62
C ARG A 82 0.11 17.83 21.13
N SER A 83 -0.49 18.68 20.29
CA SER A 83 -0.86 20.04 20.66
C SER A 83 -2.06 20.07 21.61
N ALA A 84 -3.00 19.13 21.46
CA ALA A 84 -4.17 19.03 22.31
C ALA A 84 -3.87 18.56 23.75
N GLY A 85 -2.75 17.87 23.97
CA GLY A 85 -2.27 17.50 25.30
C GLY A 85 -1.58 18.66 26.05
N ARG A 86 -1.45 19.84 25.43
CA ARG A 86 -0.89 21.04 26.07
C ARG A 86 -2.03 21.94 26.56
N PRO A 87 -1.94 22.51 27.78
CA PRO A 87 -3.01 23.29 28.39
C PRO A 87 -3.27 24.67 27.75
N THR A 88 -2.69 24.96 26.58
CA THR A 88 -2.61 26.31 26.02
C THR A 88 -3.52 26.57 24.80
N LEU A 89 -4.32 25.60 24.34
CA LEU A 89 -5.15 25.74 23.14
C LEU A 89 -6.64 25.47 23.42
N ASP A 90 -7.45 26.51 23.26
CA ASP A 90 -8.91 26.61 23.47
C ASP A 90 -9.79 25.65 22.63
N LEU A 91 -9.20 24.82 21.75
CA LEU A 91 -9.96 24.01 20.78
C LEU A 91 -10.48 22.66 21.31
N GLY A 92 -10.30 22.41 22.61
CA GLY A 92 -10.66 21.14 23.24
C GLY A 92 -9.93 19.93 22.66
N TYR A 93 -10.06 18.78 23.35
CA TYR A 93 -9.41 17.55 22.92
C TYR A 93 -10.05 17.00 21.62
N PRO A 94 -9.26 16.52 20.63
CA PRO A 94 -9.73 16.09 19.31
C PRO A 94 -10.36 14.69 19.31
N TRP A 95 -11.41 14.46 20.10
CA TRP A 95 -12.06 13.15 20.24
C TRP A 95 -12.56 12.55 18.93
N LEU A 96 -13.06 13.36 18.00
CA LEU A 96 -13.50 12.89 16.68
C LEU A 96 -12.35 12.21 15.93
N ILE A 97 -11.16 12.82 15.91
CA ILE A 97 -9.98 12.26 15.23
C ILE A 97 -9.59 10.93 15.90
N VAL A 98 -9.62 10.87 17.22
CA VAL A 98 -9.32 9.64 17.97
C VAL A 98 -10.29 8.52 17.60
N LEU A 99 -11.60 8.81 17.56
CA LEU A 99 -12.62 7.84 17.17
C LEU A 99 -12.37 7.30 15.75
N MET A 100 -12.06 8.17 14.80
CA MET A 100 -11.78 7.78 13.42
C MET A 100 -10.55 6.87 13.33
N LEU A 101 -9.48 7.19 14.06
CA LEU A 101 -8.29 6.35 14.14
C LEU A 101 -8.59 4.99 14.77
N LEU A 102 -9.44 4.92 15.80
CA LEU A 102 -9.84 3.66 16.42
C LEU A 102 -10.61 2.76 15.44
N ILE A 103 -11.52 3.34 14.66
CA ILE A 103 -12.25 2.61 13.61
C ILE A 103 -11.24 2.09 12.55
N GLY A 104 -10.36 2.96 12.06
CA GLY A 104 -9.35 2.60 11.05
C GLY A 104 -8.27 1.64 11.54
N ALA A 105 -8.03 1.56 12.86
CA ALA A 105 -7.02 0.68 13.45
C ALA A 105 -7.39 -0.81 13.39
N PHE A 106 -8.65 -1.15 13.09
CA PHE A 106 -9.10 -2.54 13.01
C PHE A 106 -8.29 -3.36 11.99
N THR A 107 -8.13 -2.84 10.77
CA THR A 107 -7.39 -3.51 9.69
C THR A 107 -5.90 -3.74 10.03
N PRO A 108 -5.10 -2.72 10.41
CA PRO A 108 -3.69 -2.95 10.74
C PRO A 108 -3.51 -3.86 11.96
N PHE A 109 -4.42 -3.81 12.94
CA PHE A 109 -4.39 -4.73 14.07
C PHE A 109 -4.62 -6.18 13.64
N HIS A 110 -5.61 -6.40 12.77
CA HIS A 110 -5.88 -7.71 12.19
C HIS A 110 -4.69 -8.24 11.37
N GLU A 111 -4.06 -7.39 10.56
CA GLU A 111 -2.86 -7.78 9.80
C GLU A 111 -1.65 -8.08 10.69
N ALA A 112 -1.46 -7.32 11.76
CA ALA A 112 -0.40 -7.60 12.74
C ALA A 112 -0.62 -8.95 13.46
N ALA A 113 -1.88 -9.25 13.82
CA ALA A 113 -2.25 -10.53 14.39
C ALA A 113 -2.02 -11.67 13.38
N ARG A 114 -2.47 -11.51 12.13
CA ARG A 114 -2.21 -12.47 11.06
C ARG A 114 -0.72 -12.74 10.88
N ALA A 115 0.11 -11.69 10.83
CA ALA A 115 1.55 -11.80 10.61
C ALA A 115 2.30 -12.53 11.75
N THR A 116 1.74 -12.52 12.97
CA THR A 116 2.34 -13.18 14.14
C THR A 116 1.79 -14.58 14.37
N MET A 117 0.52 -14.82 14.04
CA MET A 117 -0.16 -16.10 14.28
C MET A 117 -0.04 -17.08 13.10
N VAL A 118 0.07 -16.59 11.87
CA VAL A 118 0.15 -17.45 10.68
C VAL A 118 1.60 -17.91 10.47
N PRO A 119 1.87 -19.23 10.45
CA PRO A 119 3.20 -19.75 10.15
C PRO A 119 3.68 -19.26 8.78
N ARG A 120 4.95 -18.84 8.73
CA ARG A 120 5.57 -18.46 7.45
C ARG A 120 5.64 -19.69 6.55
N TRP A 121 5.35 -19.53 5.26
CA TRP A 121 5.58 -20.59 4.29
C TRP A 121 7.07 -20.96 4.25
N PRO A 122 7.41 -22.26 4.28
CA PRO A 122 8.78 -22.69 4.15
C PRO A 122 9.32 -22.28 2.77
N PRO A 123 10.57 -21.77 2.68
CA PRO A 123 11.16 -21.45 1.39
C PRO A 123 11.34 -22.72 0.56
N SER A 124 10.83 -22.70 -0.68
CA SER A 124 11.09 -23.76 -1.66
C SER A 124 12.39 -23.43 -2.40
N TYR A 125 13.43 -24.25 -2.18
CA TYR A 125 14.70 -24.12 -2.90
C TYR A 125 14.73 -24.95 -4.20
N VAL A 126 13.68 -25.75 -4.44
CA VAL A 126 13.57 -26.64 -5.61
C VAL A 126 12.86 -25.94 -6.76
N GLN A 127 11.76 -25.26 -6.46
CA GLN A 127 10.92 -24.59 -7.45
C GLN A 127 11.17 -23.08 -7.43
N ASN A 128 11.35 -22.48 -8.60
CA ASN A 128 11.37 -21.01 -8.71
C ASN A 128 9.94 -20.45 -8.87
N LEU A 129 9.81 -19.13 -8.76
CA LEU A 129 8.51 -18.45 -8.81
C LEU A 129 7.76 -18.68 -10.14
N VAL A 130 8.48 -18.76 -11.25
CA VAL A 130 7.89 -18.97 -12.59
C VAL A 130 7.35 -20.40 -12.72
N GLU A 131 8.08 -21.38 -12.21
CA GLU A 131 7.65 -22.79 -12.17
C GLU A 131 6.41 -22.97 -11.28
N GLN A 132 6.37 -22.30 -10.12
CA GLN A 132 5.23 -22.37 -9.22
C GLN A 132 3.97 -21.71 -9.80
N GLN A 133 4.11 -20.71 -10.68
CA GLN A 133 3.00 -20.06 -11.39
C GLN A 133 2.68 -20.68 -12.75
N GLY A 134 3.13 -21.91 -13.02
CA GLY A 134 2.80 -22.63 -14.26
C GLY A 134 3.42 -22.00 -15.52
N GLY A 135 4.58 -21.35 -15.40
CA GLY A 135 5.25 -20.68 -16.52
C GLY A 135 4.79 -19.24 -16.74
N SER A 136 3.85 -18.73 -15.95
CA SER A 136 3.50 -17.31 -15.97
C SER A 136 4.65 -16.47 -15.42
N PHE A 137 4.90 -15.32 -16.05
CA PHE A 137 5.90 -14.36 -15.61
C PHE A 137 5.21 -13.25 -14.81
N PRO A 138 5.24 -13.30 -13.47
CA PRO A 138 4.61 -12.26 -12.66
C PRO A 138 5.31 -10.92 -12.91
N PRO A 139 4.58 -9.89 -13.36
CA PRO A 139 5.17 -8.66 -13.87
C PRO A 139 5.90 -7.84 -12.80
N HIS A 140 5.61 -8.10 -11.52
CA HIS A 140 6.17 -7.40 -10.36
C HIS A 140 7.43 -8.03 -9.79
N TYR A 141 7.74 -9.27 -10.22
CA TYR A 141 8.84 -10.06 -9.67
C TYR A 141 9.85 -10.51 -10.73
N VAL A 142 9.49 -10.42 -12.02
CA VAL A 142 10.36 -10.79 -13.12
C VAL A 142 10.56 -9.60 -14.05
N ALA A 143 11.81 -9.11 -14.11
CA ALA A 143 12.21 -8.14 -15.12
C ALA A 143 12.37 -8.82 -16.48
N ARG A 144 11.90 -8.17 -17.55
CA ARG A 144 12.11 -8.66 -18.91
C ARG A 144 13.34 -7.98 -19.53
N LEU A 145 14.34 -8.78 -19.91
CA LEU A 145 15.60 -8.34 -20.51
C LEU A 145 15.50 -8.08 -22.02
N ASP A 146 14.33 -8.29 -22.60
CA ASP A 146 14.04 -7.99 -24.00
C ASP A 146 13.83 -6.49 -24.24
N ARG A 147 13.71 -5.68 -23.18
CA ARG A 147 13.61 -4.22 -23.30
C ARG A 147 15.01 -3.56 -23.35
N PRO A 148 15.29 -2.73 -24.37
CA PRO A 148 16.61 -2.16 -24.60
C PRO A 148 17.03 -1.14 -23.53
N ASP A 149 16.08 -0.44 -22.93
CA ASP A 149 16.26 0.48 -21.79
C ASP A 149 16.74 -0.25 -20.52
N MET A 150 16.16 -1.43 -20.24
CA MET A 150 16.50 -2.25 -19.07
C MET A 150 17.91 -2.84 -19.16
N ARG A 151 18.39 -3.19 -20.37
CA ARG A 151 19.75 -3.73 -20.56
C ARG A 151 20.86 -2.74 -20.23
N LEU A 152 20.58 -1.44 -20.30
CA LEU A 152 21.54 -0.38 -20.05
C LEU A 152 21.64 -0.05 -18.54
N LEU A 153 20.57 -0.30 -17.79
CA LEU A 153 20.47 -0.06 -16.35
C LEU A 153 20.79 -1.30 -15.49
N LEU A 154 20.46 -2.50 -15.98
CA LEU A 154 20.60 -3.74 -15.23
C LEU A 154 21.87 -4.48 -15.59
N ARG A 155 22.53 -5.06 -14.57
CA ARG A 155 23.64 -6.00 -14.78
C ARG A 155 23.12 -7.26 -15.48
N GLU A 156 23.94 -7.83 -16.36
CA GLU A 156 23.64 -9.14 -16.96
C GLU A 156 23.42 -10.20 -15.86
N PRO A 157 22.26 -10.89 -15.86
CA PRO A 157 21.95 -11.85 -14.83
C PRO A 157 22.76 -13.13 -15.00
N ALA A 158 23.20 -13.71 -13.88
CA ALA A 158 23.71 -15.07 -13.87
C ALA A 158 22.56 -16.07 -14.09
N LEU A 159 22.80 -17.09 -14.91
CA LEU A 159 21.83 -18.15 -15.14
C LEU A 159 21.55 -18.89 -13.84
N THR A 160 20.26 -19.05 -13.50
CA THR A 160 19.87 -19.86 -12.35
C THR A 160 20.07 -21.34 -12.69
N PRO A 161 20.62 -22.17 -11.78
CA PRO A 161 20.82 -23.59 -12.04
C PRO A 161 19.48 -24.28 -12.32
N ASP A 162 19.44 -25.25 -13.24
CA ASP A 162 18.22 -26.00 -13.54
C ASP A 162 17.69 -26.78 -12.33
N ARG A 163 16.40 -27.15 -12.38
CA ARG A 163 15.68 -27.82 -11.27
C ARG A 163 16.42 -29.04 -10.72
N GLU A 164 17.04 -29.85 -11.59
CA GLU A 164 17.80 -31.03 -11.19
C GLU A 164 19.06 -30.66 -10.39
N ARG A 165 19.80 -29.63 -10.82
CA ARG A 165 20.97 -29.12 -10.11
C ARG A 165 20.59 -28.50 -8.77
N ARG A 166 19.45 -27.81 -8.69
CA ARG A 166 18.92 -27.25 -7.42
C ARG A 166 18.48 -28.34 -6.44
N ARG A 167 17.88 -29.43 -6.93
CA ARG A 167 17.55 -30.62 -6.13
C ARG A 167 18.80 -31.27 -5.55
N ALA A 168 19.83 -31.45 -6.37
CA ALA A 168 21.10 -32.04 -5.93
C ALA A 168 21.85 -31.17 -4.90
N ALA A 169 21.67 -29.84 -4.94
CA ALA A 169 22.32 -28.89 -4.05
C ALA A 169 21.52 -28.55 -2.77
N SER A 170 20.25 -28.97 -2.65
CA SER A 170 19.43 -28.67 -1.47
C SER A 170 19.88 -29.52 -0.27
N PRO A 171 20.05 -28.95 0.95
CA PRO A 171 20.59 -29.66 2.14
C PRO A 171 19.73 -30.80 2.70
N GLY A 172 18.69 -31.21 1.98
CA GLY A 172 17.71 -32.20 2.39
C GLY A 172 17.42 -33.14 1.24
N GLY A 173 18.42 -33.87 0.76
CA GLY A 173 18.19 -35.08 -0.02
C GLY A 173 17.58 -36.16 0.87
N GLN A 174 16.33 -36.00 1.34
CA GLN A 174 15.60 -37.08 2.02
C GLN A 174 14.09 -36.85 2.11
N ARG A 175 13.39 -37.75 1.38
CA ARG A 175 12.03 -38.29 1.60
C ARG A 175 10.85 -37.41 1.18
N GLU A 176 10.60 -37.38 -0.12
CA GLU A 176 9.22 -37.44 -0.62
C GLU A 176 8.68 -38.87 -0.32
N ARG A 177 7.68 -38.96 0.55
CA ARG A 177 6.66 -40.01 0.58
C ARG A 177 5.32 -39.33 0.76
#